data_AF-A0A9P4KBF2-F1
#
_entry.id   AF-A0A9P4KBF2-F1
#
_cell.length_a   1.000
_cell.length_b   1.000
_cell.length_c   1.000
_cell.angle_alpha   90.00
_cell.angle_beta   90.00
_cell.angle_gamma   90.00
#
_symmetry.space_group_name_H-M   'P 1'
#
loop_
_entity.id
_entity.type
_entity.pdbx_description
1 polymer ?
#
loop_
_entity_poly.entity_id
_entity_poly.type
_entity_poly.pdbx_seq_one_letter_code
_entity_poly.pdbx_strand_id
1 'polypeptide(L)'
;MDTHRFNVREITKHIQAFYKKKRLFRVCHEGAHSTQAMHNLRVVVDIGDLNYILDIKVASRFAMVELNASIEKLVKEALKHNLMPPVVPAFTRTTVGGAFASTTGASSSFKHGFFDRAVTWLKILLPDGNITRVSRQ
;
A
#
# COMPACT_ATOMS: atom_id res chain seq x y z
N MET A 1 -12.84 -8.95 -4.54
CA MET A 1 -12.82 -7.68 -5.32
C MET A 1 -13.88 -6.70 -4.83
N ASP A 2 -15.07 -7.14 -4.42
CA ASP A 2 -16.14 -6.23 -3.99
C ASP A 2 -15.82 -5.48 -2.69
N THR A 3 -15.20 -6.14 -1.71
CA THR A 3 -14.74 -5.50 -0.46
C THR A 3 -13.74 -4.37 -0.71
N HIS A 4 -12.76 -4.59 -1.60
CA HIS A 4 -11.79 -3.56 -1.98
C HIS A 4 -12.48 -2.32 -2.56
N ARG A 5 -13.40 -2.52 -3.51
CA ARG A 5 -14.15 -1.42 -4.15
C ARG A 5 -14.99 -0.65 -3.14
N PHE A 6 -15.61 -1.35 -2.20
CA PHE A 6 -16.37 -0.74 -1.12
C PHE A 6 -15.48 0.13 -0.23
N ASN A 7 -14.38 -0.41 0.28
CA ASN A 7 -13.45 0.31 1.16
C ASN A 7 -12.88 1.56 0.47
N VAL A 8 -12.43 1.41 -0.78
CA VAL A 8 -11.92 2.53 -1.59
C VAL A 8 -12.99 3.61 -1.79
N ARG A 9 -14.26 3.23 -2.01
CA ARG A 9 -15.36 4.19 -2.15
C ARG A 9 -15.60 4.96 -0.86
N GLU A 10 -15.59 4.29 0.29
CA GLU A 10 -15.77 4.96 1.59
C GLU A 10 -14.61 5.91 1.93
N ILE A 11 -13.37 5.49 1.66
CA ILE A 11 -12.18 6.34 1.80
C ILE A 11 -12.28 7.57 0.88
N THR A 12 -12.73 7.37 -0.37
CA THR A 12 -12.93 8.45 -1.35
C THR A 12 -13.93 9.49 -0.86
N LYS A 13 -15.07 9.05 -0.32
CA LYS A 13 -16.08 9.97 0.25
C LYS A 13 -15.51 10.80 1.39
N HIS A 14 -14.72 10.20 2.28
CA HIS A 14 -14.09 10.90 3.40
C HIS A 14 -13.11 11.97 2.90
N ILE A 15 -12.22 11.62 1.98
CA ILE A 15 -11.23 12.55 1.42
C ILE A 15 -11.92 13.72 0.70
N GLN A 16 -12.95 13.43 -0.12
CA GLN A 16 -13.74 14.48 -0.77
C GLN A 16 -14.43 15.41 0.24
N ALA A 17 -14.92 14.88 1.37
CA ALA A 17 -15.54 15.70 2.40
C ALA A 17 -14.52 16.64 3.07
N PHE A 18 -13.28 16.20 3.29
CA PHE A 18 -12.20 17.07 3.78
C PHE A 18 -11.79 18.12 2.74
N TYR A 19 -11.67 17.71 1.47
CA TYR A 19 -11.33 18.60 0.36
C TYR A 19 -12.36 19.73 0.18
N LYS A 20 -13.67 19.40 0.17
CA LYS A 20 -14.76 20.39 0.09
C LYS A 20 -14.71 21.40 1.23
N LYS A 21 -14.34 20.95 2.43
CA LYS A 21 -14.23 21.81 3.63
C LYS A 21 -12.90 22.56 3.71
N LYS A 22 -11.97 22.37 2.75
CA LYS A 22 -10.58 22.87 2.78
C LYS A 22 -9.87 22.57 4.11
N ARG A 23 -10.18 21.41 4.71
CA ARG A 23 -9.60 21.01 5.99
C ARG A 23 -8.43 20.08 5.75
N LEU A 24 -7.33 20.35 6.45
CA LEU A 24 -6.20 19.43 6.51
C LEU A 24 -6.64 18.12 7.19
N PHE A 25 -6.13 17.02 6.67
CA PHE A 25 -6.32 15.68 7.21
C PHE A 25 -5.00 14.92 7.17
N ARG A 26 -4.92 13.83 7.94
CA ARG A 26 -3.81 12.87 7.88
C ARG A 26 -4.33 11.51 7.48
N VAL A 27 -3.51 10.74 6.78
CA VAL A 27 -3.81 9.33 6.49
C VAL A 27 -3.21 8.48 7.59
N CYS A 28 -4.06 7.76 8.30
CA CYS A 28 -3.64 6.78 9.28
C CYS A 28 -3.61 5.41 8.62
N HIS A 29 -2.51 4.72 8.83
CA HIS A 29 -2.31 3.34 8.42
C HIS A 29 -1.83 2.58 9.64
N GLU A 30 -2.18 1.29 9.71
CA GLU A 30 -1.56 0.40 10.69
C GLU A 30 -0.11 0.13 10.28
N GLY A 31 0.78 1.05 10.64
CA GLY A 31 2.22 0.91 10.46
C GLY A 31 2.84 0.30 11.71
N ALA A 32 3.48 -0.86 11.58
CA ALA A 32 4.15 -1.55 12.68
C ALA A 32 5.33 -0.76 13.32
N HIS A 33 5.74 0.36 12.71
CA HIS A 33 6.91 1.15 13.12
C HIS A 33 6.68 2.67 13.03
N SER A 34 5.43 3.14 13.08
CA SER A 34 5.17 4.59 13.13
C SER A 34 5.59 5.15 14.49
N THR A 35 6.50 6.12 14.49
CA THR A 35 6.89 6.89 15.68
C THR A 35 5.97 8.09 15.94
N GLN A 36 4.99 8.34 15.05
CA GLN A 36 4.05 9.44 15.21
C GLN A 36 2.90 9.02 16.13
N ALA A 37 2.68 9.78 17.19
CA ALA A 37 1.51 9.63 18.05
C ALA A 37 0.23 9.76 17.23
N MET A 38 -0.81 8.99 17.58
CA MET A 38 -2.14 9.12 16.98
C MET A 38 -2.68 10.52 17.25
N HIS A 39 -2.88 11.31 16.19
CA HIS A 39 -3.46 12.64 16.28
C HIS A 39 -4.98 12.53 16.44
N ASN A 40 -5.63 13.63 16.84
CA ASN A 40 -7.07 13.74 17.04
C ASN A 40 -7.88 13.04 15.92
N LEU A 41 -8.67 12.00 16.26
CA LEU A 41 -9.39 11.14 15.32
C LEU A 41 -10.31 11.90 14.35
N ARG A 42 -10.71 13.14 14.70
CA ARG A 42 -11.58 14.00 13.88
C ARG A 42 -10.96 14.54 12.58
N VAL A 43 -9.66 14.35 12.36
CA VAL A 43 -8.92 14.82 11.17
C VAL A 43 -8.10 13.70 10.52
N VAL A 44 -8.51 12.46 10.72
CA VAL A 44 -7.82 11.27 10.23
C VAL A 44 -8.67 10.53 9.21
N VAL A 45 -8.05 10.08 8.12
CA VAL A 45 -8.61 9.12 7.17
C VAL A 45 -7.93 7.79 7.45
N ASP A 46 -8.72 6.82 7.93
CA ASP A 46 -8.23 5.47 8.17
C ASP A 46 -8.23 4.66 6.88
N ILE A 47 -7.13 3.97 6.61
CA ILE A 47 -6.97 3.05 5.49
C ILE A 47 -6.61 1.63 5.94
N GLY A 48 -6.64 1.34 7.25
CA GLY A 48 -6.22 0.06 7.85
C GLY A 48 -6.86 -1.18 7.20
N ASP A 49 -8.12 -1.05 6.76
CA ASP A 49 -8.86 -2.12 6.09
C ASP A 49 -8.32 -2.49 4.69
N LEU A 50 -7.41 -1.71 4.13
CA LEU A 50 -6.74 -1.99 2.85
C LEU A 50 -5.50 -2.90 3.04
N ASN A 51 -5.69 -4.11 3.58
CA ASN A 51 -4.62 -5.04 3.95
C ASN A 51 -4.58 -6.37 3.16
N TYR A 52 -5.33 -6.47 2.06
CA TYR A 52 -5.51 -7.71 1.29
C TYR A 52 -4.54 -7.86 0.11
N ILE A 53 -4.32 -9.12 -0.27
CA ILE A 53 -3.69 -9.51 -1.53
C ILE A 53 -4.83 -9.80 -2.50
N LEU A 54 -4.92 -9.02 -3.57
CA LEU A 54 -6.07 -9.02 -4.48
C LEU A 54 -5.94 -10.09 -5.55
N ASP A 55 -4.74 -10.29 -6.09
CA ASP A 55 -4.47 -11.26 -7.16
C ASP A 55 -2.97 -11.57 -7.25
N ILE A 56 -2.61 -12.81 -7.62
CA ILE A 56 -1.24 -13.21 -7.93
C ILE A 56 -1.26 -13.93 -9.29
N LYS A 57 -0.71 -13.27 -10.30
CA LYS A 57 -0.57 -13.80 -11.66
C LYS A 57 0.76 -14.51 -11.81
N VAL A 58 0.73 -15.84 -11.79
CA VAL A 58 1.92 -16.69 -11.85
C VAL A 58 2.68 -16.53 -13.17
N ALA A 59 1.97 -16.56 -14.30
CA ALA A 59 2.56 -16.48 -15.63
C ALA A 59 3.36 -15.17 -15.86
N SER A 60 2.80 -14.03 -15.42
CA SER A 60 3.45 -12.73 -15.55
C SER A 60 4.27 -12.30 -14.33
N ARG A 61 4.35 -13.16 -13.29
CA ARG A 61 5.01 -12.89 -12.00
C ARG A 61 4.58 -11.54 -11.41
N PHE A 62 3.28 -11.27 -11.41
CA PHE A 62 2.72 -10.00 -10.98
C PHE A 62 1.77 -10.20 -9.80
N ALA A 63 1.92 -9.41 -8.73
CA ALA A 63 1.01 -9.41 -7.60
C ALA A 63 0.29 -8.07 -7.49
N MET A 64 -1.03 -8.12 -7.32
CA MET A 64 -1.86 -6.95 -7.04
C MET A 64 -2.21 -6.96 -5.55
N VAL A 65 -1.78 -5.92 -4.84
CA VAL A 65 -1.74 -5.92 -3.38
C VAL A 65 -2.19 -4.55 -2.88
N GLU A 66 -2.89 -4.53 -1.74
CA GLU A 66 -3.27 -3.29 -1.07
C GLU A 66 -2.13 -2.73 -0.20
N LEU A 67 -2.16 -1.42 0.08
CA LEU A 67 -1.03 -0.72 0.69
C LEU A 67 -0.67 -1.24 2.09
N ASN A 68 -1.65 -1.65 2.89
CA ASN A 68 -1.43 -2.10 4.27
C ASN A 68 -1.21 -3.61 4.40
N ALA A 69 -1.16 -4.35 3.29
CA ALA A 69 -0.74 -5.75 3.35
C ALA A 69 0.73 -5.79 3.82
N SER A 70 1.04 -6.66 4.78
CA SER A 70 2.42 -6.84 5.24
C SER A 70 3.26 -7.57 4.20
N ILE A 71 4.57 -7.32 4.20
CA ILE A 71 5.54 -8.06 3.40
C ILE A 71 5.47 -9.56 3.74
N GLU A 72 5.29 -9.91 5.01
CA GLU A 72 5.08 -11.30 5.43
C GLU A 72 3.88 -11.95 4.73
N LYS A 73 2.73 -11.27 4.72
CA LYS A 73 1.52 -11.76 4.02
C LYS A 73 1.79 -11.92 2.54
N LEU A 74 2.49 -10.96 1.91
CA LEU A 74 2.87 -11.01 0.50
C LEU A 74 3.78 -12.21 0.19
N VAL A 75 4.82 -12.42 0.98
CA VAL A 75 5.75 -13.54 0.82
C VAL A 75 5.00 -14.86 1.01
N LYS A 76 4.19 -14.99 2.06
CA LYS A 76 3.45 -16.21 2.37
C LYS A 76 2.50 -16.61 1.24
N GLU A 77 1.75 -15.67 0.67
CA GLU A 77 0.87 -15.97 -0.47
C GLU A 77 1.64 -16.23 -1.76
N ALA A 78 2.72 -15.49 -2.04
CA ALA A 78 3.55 -15.71 -3.22
C ALA A 78 4.22 -17.09 -3.20
N LEU A 79 4.67 -17.56 -2.04
CA LEU A 79 5.32 -18.86 -1.88
C LEU A 79 4.38 -20.03 -2.21
N LYS A 80 3.06 -19.89 -2.03
CA LYS A 80 2.08 -20.91 -2.48
C LYS A 80 2.14 -21.16 -3.99
N HIS A 81 2.66 -20.19 -4.74
CA HIS A 81 2.85 -20.25 -6.18
C HIS A 81 4.32 -20.44 -6.59
N ASN A 82 5.21 -20.79 -5.64
CA ASN A 82 6.67 -20.86 -5.85
C ASN A 82 7.28 -19.53 -6.34
N LEU A 83 6.69 -18.39 -5.93
CA LEU A 83 7.17 -17.04 -6.23
C LEU A 83 7.65 -16.34 -4.97
N MET A 84 8.48 -15.32 -5.15
CA MET A 84 8.95 -14.44 -4.08
C MET A 84 9.15 -13.01 -4.61
N PRO A 85 8.85 -11.96 -3.81
CA PRO A 85 9.21 -10.59 -4.17
C PRO A 85 10.73 -10.46 -4.40
N PRO A 86 11.17 -9.62 -5.34
CA PRO A 86 12.59 -9.45 -5.66
C PRO A 86 13.38 -8.80 -4.51
N VAL A 87 12.71 -7.99 -3.69
CA VAL A 87 13.27 -7.31 -2.52
C VAL A 87 12.35 -7.63 -1.35
N VAL A 88 12.89 -8.24 -0.29
CA VAL A 88 12.15 -8.59 0.92
C VAL A 88 12.74 -7.79 2.09
N PRO A 89 12.06 -6.72 2.53
CA PRO A 89 12.45 -5.95 3.72
C PRO A 89 12.72 -6.81 4.95
N ALA A 90 13.65 -6.36 5.81
CA ALA A 90 14.07 -7.10 7.00
C ALA A 90 12.97 -7.28 8.05
N PHE A 91 12.01 -6.35 8.12
CA PHE A 91 10.91 -6.40 9.08
C PHE A 91 9.65 -6.99 8.46
N THR A 92 9.20 -8.12 9.00
CA THR A 92 8.03 -8.88 8.49
C THR A 92 6.74 -8.07 8.50
N ARG A 93 6.58 -7.20 9.50
CA ARG A 93 5.40 -6.35 9.69
C ARG A 93 5.42 -5.05 8.88
N THR A 94 6.48 -4.77 8.12
CA THR A 94 6.47 -3.63 7.18
C THR A 94 5.36 -3.83 6.16
N THR A 95 4.58 -2.79 5.89
CA THR A 95 3.52 -2.82 4.86
C THR A 95 4.10 -2.57 3.48
N VAL A 96 3.44 -3.05 2.43
CA VAL A 96 3.84 -2.82 1.03
C VAL A 96 3.91 -1.32 0.72
N GLY A 97 2.92 -0.55 1.17
CA GLY A 97 2.88 0.90 1.00
C GLY A 97 4.00 1.60 1.77
N GLY A 98 4.31 1.15 2.99
CA GLY A 98 5.43 1.68 3.77
C GLY A 98 6.79 1.37 3.12
N ALA A 99 6.98 0.14 2.62
CA ALA A 99 8.21 -0.26 1.92
C ALA A 99 8.42 0.54 0.63
N PHE A 100 7.34 0.83 -0.11
CA PHE A 100 7.35 1.69 -1.29
C PHE A 100 7.69 3.14 -0.95
N ALA A 101 6.98 3.75 0.01
CA ALA A 101 7.15 5.15 0.35
C ALA A 101 8.51 5.48 0.99
N SER A 102 9.13 4.52 1.65
CA SER A 102 10.44 4.68 2.31
C SER A 102 11.62 4.20 1.47
N THR A 103 11.39 3.69 0.25
CA THR A 103 12.46 3.17 -0.62
C THR A 103 13.29 2.09 0.11
N THR A 104 12.60 1.12 0.74
CA THR A 104 13.25 0.14 1.61
C THR A 104 14.22 -0.77 0.85
N GLY A 105 15.42 -0.97 1.40
CA GLY A 105 16.43 -1.90 0.90
C GLY A 105 16.45 -3.24 1.64
N ALA A 106 17.08 -4.24 1.01
CA ALA A 106 17.31 -5.56 1.57
C ALA A 106 18.59 -6.19 0.99
N SER A 107 18.91 -7.42 1.41
CA SER A 107 20.10 -8.15 0.96
C SER A 107 20.18 -8.35 -0.56
N SER A 108 19.04 -8.41 -1.25
CA SER A 108 18.96 -8.54 -2.71
C SER A 108 18.97 -7.20 -3.45
N SER A 109 19.02 -6.07 -2.75
CA SER A 109 18.93 -4.74 -3.35
C SER A 109 20.12 -4.36 -4.22
N PHE A 110 21.30 -4.96 -4.02
CA PHE A 110 22.42 -4.75 -4.94
C PHE A 110 22.09 -5.21 -6.37
N LYS A 111 21.21 -6.21 -6.52
CA LYS A 111 20.81 -6.79 -7.81
C LYS A 111 19.51 -6.17 -8.34
N HIS A 112 18.54 -5.93 -7.46
CA HIS A 112 17.18 -5.51 -7.85
C HIS A 112 16.87 -4.03 -7.55
N GLY A 113 17.76 -3.34 -6.85
CA GLY A 113 17.51 -2.01 -6.28
C GLY A 113 16.62 -2.05 -5.03
N PHE A 114 16.07 -0.90 -4.68
CA PHE A 114 15.15 -0.77 -3.55
C PHE A 114 13.73 -1.26 -3.91
N PHE A 115 12.88 -1.43 -2.89
CA PHE A 115 11.54 -2.00 -3.06
C PHE A 115 10.66 -1.20 -4.03
N ASP A 116 10.83 0.12 -4.11
CA ASP A 116 10.13 0.98 -5.07
C ASP A 116 10.32 0.52 -6.53
N ARG A 117 11.51 0.00 -6.86
CA ARG A 117 11.82 -0.48 -8.21
C ARG A 117 11.07 -1.74 -8.60
N ALA A 118 10.58 -2.50 -7.62
CA ALA A 118 9.76 -3.68 -7.85
C ALA A 118 8.30 -3.33 -8.18
N VAL A 119 7.86 -2.10 -7.91
CA VAL A 119 6.49 -1.66 -8.16
C VAL A 119 6.33 -1.17 -9.60
N THR A 120 5.45 -1.83 -10.36
CA THR A 120 5.20 -1.49 -11.77
C THR A 120 4.28 -0.27 -11.90
N TRP A 121 3.24 -0.20 -11.08
CA TRP A 121 2.25 0.86 -11.06
C TRP A 121 1.50 0.86 -9.73
N LEU A 122 0.85 1.97 -9.43
CA LEU A 122 -0.03 2.12 -8.27
C LEU A 122 -1.26 2.95 -8.63
N LYS A 123 -2.30 2.88 -7.80
CA LYS A 123 -3.49 3.74 -7.92
C LYS A 123 -3.40 4.84 -6.88
N ILE A 124 -3.50 6.09 -7.32
CA ILE A 124 -3.52 7.28 -6.46
C ILE A 124 -4.94 7.81 -6.42
N LEU A 125 -5.45 8.02 -5.21
CA LEU A 125 -6.66 8.79 -4.97
C LEU A 125 -6.29 10.28 -4.81
N LEU A 126 -6.81 11.11 -5.70
CA LEU A 126 -6.63 12.55 -5.72
C LEU A 126 -7.64 13.25 -4.77
N PRO A 127 -7.38 14.51 -4.35
CA PRO A 127 -8.24 15.22 -3.41
C PRO A 127 -9.67 15.47 -3.92
N ASP A 128 -9.84 15.59 -5.23
CA ASP A 128 -11.15 15.70 -5.90
C ASP A 128 -11.94 14.37 -5.91
N GLY A 129 -11.32 13.29 -5.45
CA GLY A 129 -11.84 11.93 -5.39
C GLY A 129 -11.63 11.12 -6.67
N ASN A 130 -10.90 11.65 -7.65
CA ASN A 130 -10.53 10.88 -8.82
C ASN A 130 -9.44 9.85 -8.47
N ILE A 131 -9.57 8.64 -8.99
CA ILE A 131 -8.55 7.59 -8.84
C ILE A 131 -7.83 7.44 -10.16
N THR A 132 -6.54 7.76 -10.17
CA THR A 132 -5.68 7.61 -11.35
C THR A 132 -4.67 6.49 -11.14
N ARG A 133 -4.30 5.82 -12.23
CA ARG A 133 -3.20 4.85 -12.23
C ARG A 133 -1.94 5.56 -12.68
N VAL A 134 -0.89 5.45 -11.88
CA VAL A 134 0.44 5.95 -12.25
C VAL A 134 1.41 4.79 -12.38
N SER A 135 2.25 4.85 -13.40
CA SER A 135 3.38 3.97 -13.65
C SER A 135 4.65 4.80 -13.75
N ARG A 136 5.80 4.13 -13.67
CA ARG A 136 7.11 4.77 -13.81
C ARG A 136 7.39 5.28 -15.24
N GLN A 137 6.72 4.69 -16.23
CA GLN A 137 6.76 5.05 -17.65
C GLN A 137 5.39 5.53 -18.10
#